data_AF-A0A7Z9WWC8-F1
#
_entry.id   AF-A0A7Z9WWC8-F1
#
_cell.length_a   1.000
_cell.length_b   1.000
_cell.length_c   1.000
_cell.angle_alpha   90.00
_cell.angle_beta   90.00
_cell.angle_gamma   90.00
#
_symmetry.space_group_name_H-M   'P 1'
#
loop_
_entity.id
_entity.type
_entity.pdbx_description
1 polymer ?
#
loop_
_entity_poly.entity_id
_entity_poly.type
_entity_poly.pdbx_seq_one_letter_code
_entity_poly.pdbx_strand_id
1 'polypeptide(L)'
;MNHAWQDFLTQQGAQLNELGRVLTFGEPELERTLVKHGPVMTSLASEALIRVSGEDAKSFLQAQLTNDIDAVSNKQGQMSAWCDP
;
A
#
# COMPACT_ATOMS: atom_id res chain seq x y z
N MET A 1 -14.39 5.68 3.46
CA MET A 1 -13.40 6.77 3.59
C MET A 1 -13.27 7.11 5.06
N ASN A 2 -12.06 7.13 5.62
CA ASN A 2 -11.85 7.48 7.04
C ASN A 2 -11.56 8.99 7.16
N HIS A 3 -12.60 9.78 7.40
CA HIS A 3 -12.50 11.24 7.47
C HIS A 3 -11.61 11.71 8.62
N ALA A 4 -11.70 11.09 9.81
CA ALA A 4 -10.85 11.45 10.95
C ALA A 4 -9.35 11.29 10.64
N TRP A 5 -8.99 10.28 9.84
CA TRP A 5 -7.62 10.10 9.38
C TRP A 5 -7.19 11.16 8.38
N GLN A 6 -8.07 11.56 7.45
CA GLN A 6 -7.79 12.62 6.49
C GLN A 6 -7.63 13.98 7.17
N ASP A 7 -8.47 14.27 8.16
CA ASP A 7 -8.37 15.49 8.97
C ASP A 7 -7.04 15.53 9.73
N PHE A 8 -6.66 14.40 10.34
CA PHE A 8 -5.35 14.26 10.99
C PHE A 8 -4.19 14.53 10.01
N LEU A 9 -4.20 13.90 8.83
CA LEU A 9 -3.17 14.11 7.81
C LEU A 9 -3.11 15.56 7.35
N THR A 10 -4.27 16.20 7.13
CA THR A 10 -4.36 17.60 6.72
C THR A 10 -3.79 18.53 7.80
N GLN A 11 -4.02 18.24 9.09
CA GLN A 11 -3.40 18.96 10.21
C GLN A 11 -1.87 18.78 10.25
N GLN A 12 -1.33 17.68 9.74
CA GLN A 12 0.11 17.46 9.57
C GLN A 12 0.68 18.09 8.28
N GLY A 13 -0.13 18.85 7.53
CA GLY A 13 0.29 19.51 6.30
C GLY A 13 0.09 18.68 5.02
N ALA A 14 -0.56 17.52 5.10
CA ALA A 14 -0.83 16.72 3.91
C ALA A 14 -1.81 17.44 2.97
N GLN A 15 -1.43 17.53 1.69
CA GLN A 15 -2.28 17.94 0.60
C GLN A 15 -2.88 16.68 -0.04
N LEU A 16 -4.19 16.53 0.02
CA LEU A 16 -4.90 15.34 -0.46
C LEU A 16 -5.51 15.59 -1.85
N ASN A 17 -5.58 14.55 -2.68
CA ASN A 17 -6.35 14.59 -3.93
C ASN A 17 -7.85 14.34 -3.69
N GLU A 18 -8.65 14.37 -4.75
CA GLU A 18 -10.11 14.14 -4.70
C GLU A 18 -10.51 12.77 -4.13
N LEU A 19 -9.62 11.79 -4.20
CA LEU A 19 -9.80 10.44 -3.65
C LEU A 19 -9.28 10.31 -2.20
N GLY A 20 -8.81 11.41 -1.60
CA GLY A 20 -8.27 11.44 -0.25
C GLY A 20 -6.87 10.84 -0.10
N ARG A 21 -6.10 10.76 -1.19
CA ARG A 21 -4.71 10.26 -1.20
C ARG A 21 -3.74 11.42 -0.99
N VAL A 22 -2.69 11.20 -0.20
CA VAL A 22 -1.61 12.18 0.02
C VAL A 22 -0.84 12.40 -1.28
N LEU A 23 -0.78 13.65 -1.74
CA LEU A 23 0.05 14.09 -2.86
C LEU A 23 1.43 14.58 -2.39
N THR A 24 1.45 15.35 -1.31
CA THR A 24 2.65 15.98 -0.71
C THR A 24 2.29 16.50 0.69
N PHE A 25 3.30 16.79 1.50
CA PHE A 25 3.18 17.52 2.77
C PHE A 25 3.58 19.00 2.66
N GLY A 26 3.77 19.51 1.44
CA GLY A 26 3.95 20.94 1.14
C GLY A 26 5.16 21.25 0.27
N GLU A 27 6.19 20.39 0.26
CA GLU A 27 7.46 20.64 -0.44
C GLU A 27 7.89 19.42 -1.28
N PRO A 28 7.25 19.15 -2.43
CA PRO A 28 7.44 17.91 -3.19
C PRO A 28 8.90 17.60 -3.57
N GLU A 29 9.70 18.61 -3.91
CA GLU A 29 11.09 18.40 -4.31
C GLU A 29 12.01 18.09 -3.11
N LEU A 30 11.73 18.71 -1.96
CA LEU A 30 12.42 18.37 -0.71
C LEU A 30 12.05 16.96 -0.26
N GLU A 31 10.76 16.59 -0.31
CA GLU A 31 10.26 15.26 0.03
C GLU A 31 10.95 14.17 -0.81
N ARG A 32 11.02 14.35 -2.14
CA ARG A 32 11.73 13.42 -3.04
C ARG A 32 13.21 13.26 -2.69
N THR A 33 13.85 14.34 -2.26
CA THR A 33 15.24 14.31 -1.82
C THR A 33 15.37 13.54 -0.50
N LEU A 34 14.50 13.83 0.48
CA LEU A 34 14.50 13.18 1.78
C LEU A 34 14.26 11.67 1.70
N VAL A 35 13.38 11.20 0.80
CA VAL A 35 13.16 9.74 0.57
C VAL A 35 14.48 9.00 0.28
N LYS A 36 15.43 9.65 -0.39
CA LYS A 36 16.74 9.05 -0.72
C LYS A 36 17.78 9.18 0.39
N HIS A 37 17.59 10.10 1.33
CA HIS A 37 18.61 10.51 2.30
C HIS A 37 18.21 10.33 3.77
N GLY A 38 17.01 9.81 4.04
CA GLY A 38 16.55 9.57 5.40
C GLY A 38 15.20 8.85 5.46
N PRO A 39 14.74 8.51 6.67
CA PRO A 39 13.43 7.94 6.86
C PRO A 39 12.36 9.00 6.58
N VAL A 40 11.34 8.60 5.82
CA VAL A 40 10.13 9.38 5.60
C VAL A 40 8.92 8.56 6.05
N MET A 41 7.81 9.23 6.37
CA MET A 41 6.55 8.58 6.72
C MET A 41 5.44 9.13 5.83
N THR A 42 4.59 8.25 5.33
CA THR A 42 3.38 8.63 4.59
C THR A 42 2.26 7.62 4.84
N SER A 43 1.03 8.04 4.63
CA SER A 43 -0.15 7.18 4.78
C SER A 43 -0.34 6.31 3.53
N LEU A 44 -0.41 4.99 3.72
CA LEU A 44 -0.83 4.02 2.69
C LEU A 44 -2.29 3.61 2.84
N ALA A 45 -3.10 4.37 3.58
CA ALA A 45 -4.51 4.04 3.84
C ALA A 45 -5.38 3.98 2.57
N SER A 46 -4.88 4.45 1.43
CA SER A 46 -5.53 4.30 0.12
C SER A 46 -5.31 2.94 -0.54
N GLU A 47 -4.35 2.14 -0.06
CA GLU A 47 -4.10 0.79 -0.55
C GLU A 47 -5.12 -0.18 0.06
N ALA A 48 -5.69 -1.02 -0.81
CA ALA A 48 -6.63 -2.04 -0.36
C ALA A 48 -5.88 -3.24 0.23
N LEU A 49 -6.38 -3.76 1.35
CA LEU A 49 -5.94 -5.02 1.93
C LEU A 49 -7.05 -6.05 1.79
N ILE A 50 -6.74 -7.17 1.14
CA ILE A 50 -7.65 -8.30 0.95
C ILE A 50 -7.09 -9.49 1.72
N ARG A 51 -7.91 -10.08 2.60
CA ARG A 51 -7.57 -11.31 3.31
C ARG A 51 -8.27 -12.48 2.64
N VAL A 52 -7.48 -13.49 2.25
CA VAL A 52 -7.98 -14.79 1.78
C VAL A 52 -7.72 -15.83 2.88
N SER A 53 -8.73 -16.60 3.25
CA SER A 53 -8.66 -17.59 4.34
C SER A 53 -9.60 -18.77 4.07
N GLY A 54 -9.28 -19.93 4.62
CA GLY A 54 -9.99 -21.19 4.39
C GLY A 54 -9.02 -22.28 3.94
N GLU A 55 -9.49 -23.52 3.87
CA GLU A 55 -8.66 -24.68 3.50
C GLU A 55 -8.07 -24.54 2.09
N ASP A 56 -8.82 -23.93 1.16
CA ASP A 56 -8.42 -23.74 -0.24
C ASP A 56 -7.71 -22.40 -0.51
N ALA A 57 -7.43 -21.58 0.50
CA ALA A 57 -6.87 -20.23 0.28
C ALA A 57 -5.57 -20.25 -0.52
N LYS A 58 -4.72 -21.25 -0.24
CA LYS A 58 -3.41 -21.40 -0.88
C LYS A 58 -3.53 -21.83 -2.35
N SER A 59 -4.31 -22.87 -2.62
CA SER A 59 -4.54 -23.37 -3.99
C SER A 59 -5.26 -22.33 -4.84
N PHE A 60 -6.22 -21.59 -4.26
CA PHE A 60 -6.86 -20.47 -4.91
C PHE A 60 -5.84 -19.39 -5.32
N LEU A 61 -5.04 -18.87 -4.38
CA LEU A 61 -4.05 -17.85 -4.68
C LEU A 61 -3.01 -18.33 -5.71
N GLN A 62 -2.63 -19.61 -5.67
CA GLN A 62 -1.70 -20.21 -6.62
C GLN A 62 -2.24 -20.20 -8.05
N ALA A 63 -3.56 -20.33 -8.21
CA ALA A 63 -4.23 -20.29 -9.50
C ALA A 63 -4.52 -18.86 -10.00
N GLN A 64 -4.35 -17.83 -9.16
CA GLN A 64 -4.63 -16.43 -9.49
C GLN A 64 -3.36 -15.63 -9.78
N LEU A 65 -2.26 -15.94 -9.09
CA LEU A 65 -1.06 -15.11 -9.09
C LEU A 65 0.08 -15.75 -9.87
N THR A 66 0.93 -14.93 -10.49
CA THR A 66 2.00 -15.39 -11.38
C THR A 66 3.15 -16.13 -10.68
N ASN A 67 3.33 -15.94 -9.37
CA ASN A 67 4.43 -16.54 -8.62
C ASN A 67 3.97 -17.75 -7.80
N ASP A 68 4.95 -18.55 -7.39
CA ASP A 68 4.77 -19.65 -6.44
C ASP A 68 4.39 -19.12 -5.04
N ILE A 69 3.20 -19.44 -4.56
CA ILE A 69 2.67 -19.04 -3.26
C ILE A 69 3.36 -19.78 -2.12
N ASP A 70 4.00 -20.92 -2.38
CA ASP A 70 4.76 -21.67 -1.37
C ASP A 70 6.01 -20.91 -0.90
N ALA A 71 6.49 -19.94 -1.69
CA ALA A 71 7.59 -19.06 -1.31
C ALA A 71 7.20 -17.97 -0.28
N VAL A 72 5.90 -17.77 -0.02
CA VAL A 72 5.40 -16.81 0.97
C VAL A 72 5.41 -17.44 2.36
N SER A 73 5.87 -16.69 3.35
CA SER A 73 5.90 -17.12 4.74
C SER A 73 5.61 -15.98 5.70
N ASN A 74 5.54 -16.27 7.00
CA ASN A 74 5.39 -15.27 8.05
C ASN A 74 6.52 -14.22 8.10
N LYS A 75 7.62 -14.43 7.36
CA LYS A 75 8.77 -13.52 7.31
C LYS A 75 9.05 -12.96 5.91
N GLN A 76 8.32 -13.43 4.90
CA GLN A 76 8.61 -13.10 3.50
C GLN A 76 7.31 -12.97 2.72
N GLY A 77 7.07 -11.76 2.22
CA GLY A 77 6.08 -11.51 1.17
C GLY A 77 6.73 -11.54 -0.21
N GLN A 78 5.89 -11.48 -1.24
CA GLN A 78 6.34 -11.36 -2.63
C GLN A 78 5.43 -10.42 -3.42
N MET A 79 6.01 -9.80 -4.44
CA MET A 79 5.23 -9.08 -5.45
C MET A 79 4.87 -10.05 -6.57
N SER A 80 3.58 -10.18 -6.85
CA SER A 80 3.04 -11.03 -7.90
C SER A 80 2.11 -10.22 -8.78
N ALA A 81 1.93 -10.64 -10.04
CA ALA A 81 0.89 -10.10 -10.89
C ALA A 81 -0.38 -10.97 -10.81
N TRP A 82 -1.53 -10.36 -11.08
CA TRP A 82 -2.79 -11.02 -11.36
C TRP A 82 -3.12 -10.73 -12.82
N CYS A 83 -3.25 -11.76 -13.65
CA CYS A 83 -3.42 -11.64 -15.09
C CYS A 83 -4.74 -12.27 -15.53
N ASP A 84 -5.43 -11.65 -16.48
CA ASP A 84 -6.55 -12.25 -17.19
C ASP A 84 -6.07 -12.99 -18.47
N PRO A 85 -6.85 -13.95 -18.99
CA PRO A 85 -6.52 -14.68 -20.22
C PRO A 85 -6.52 -13.83 -21.50
#